data_AF-A0A0L8GDF7-F1
#
_entry.id   AF-A0A0L8GDF7-F1
#
_cell.length_a   1.000
_cell.length_b   1.000
_cell.length_c   1.000
_cell.angle_alpha   90.00
_cell.angle_beta   90.00
_cell.angle_gamma   90.00
#
_symmetry.space_group_name_H-M   'P 1'
#
loop_
_entity.id
_entity.type
_entity.pdbx_description
1 polymer ?
#
loop_
_entity_poly.entity_id
_entity_poly.type
_entity_poly.pdbx_seq_one_letter_code
_entity_poly.pdbx_strand_id
1 'polypeptide(L)'
;MANCEDNSGSGGAADDSTIVNDSQNLSIVPANDGINSAKDTQSGSVDAHYDASHAPESVDVDISSATKNRYKKKVTGRLSALKNYKETWFDPPKNRSHFLHEKCLDSYFPLLTRRFRCAICFIILGTILWSIYCGVSIEKLEWYFSFVVVLLFFIELACLGFTFTLFYRKFHIIPSLIMGPGTCIVILVVYACLRDPNYEVSAFATSVTIIILMYTTLPLPLTLVFIVGIVQSIALEILNVFVSPASAIDKVIVGRIILHICLHSLGVYLFIIFQVRRYSLFQKLQQATRNNRIQEEDKKIIERMLHSLMPPAVAKNVIDKQAPSGQGVITFRPFQIDKIDHVSILFADIVGFTKMSSNKTAKHLVDLLSDLFGRFDKLCEALGCEKISTLGDCYYCVSGCPEANKDHAKCCVEMGLRMIEAIQEFDKENNEQVNMRVGVHTGTVLCGIVGSKQFKFDVWSNDVTLANIMEATGKPGRVHISKTSYEYLEDEYEVEEGEDCEG
;
A
#
# COMPACT_ATOMS: atom_id res chain seq x y z
N MET A 1 35.64 -11.23 -38.46
CA MET A 1 36.59 -12.09 -39.19
C MET A 1 37.89 -11.32 -39.30
N ALA A 2 38.96 -11.89 -38.70
CA ALA A 2 40.40 -11.54 -38.74
C ALA A 2 40.81 -10.12 -38.28
N ASN A 3 41.54 -9.92 -37.16
CA ASN A 3 42.97 -10.22 -36.87
C ASN A 3 43.92 -9.64 -37.93
N CYS A 4 45.11 -9.12 -37.66
CA CYS A 4 45.94 -8.72 -36.52
C CYS A 4 47.19 -8.21 -37.24
N GLU A 5 47.83 -7.11 -36.83
CA GLU A 5 49.24 -6.89 -37.15
C GLU A 5 49.98 -6.27 -35.97
N ASP A 6 51.11 -6.90 -35.68
CA ASP A 6 52.07 -6.66 -34.62
C ASP A 6 52.71 -5.27 -34.72
N ASN A 7 53.17 -4.73 -33.58
CA ASN A 7 54.51 -4.16 -33.60
C ASN A 7 55.22 -4.30 -32.26
N SER A 8 56.45 -4.78 -32.35
CA SER A 8 57.41 -4.99 -31.27
C SER A 8 58.30 -3.74 -31.11
N GLY A 9 58.73 -3.46 -29.89
CA GLY A 9 59.62 -2.34 -29.59
C GLY A 9 60.20 -2.42 -28.19
N SER A 10 61.40 -2.97 -28.12
CA SER A 10 62.25 -3.14 -26.95
C SER A 10 62.82 -1.84 -26.38
N GLY A 11 63.08 -1.83 -25.06
CA GLY A 11 64.30 -1.24 -24.51
C GLY A 11 64.12 -0.17 -23.41
N GLY A 12 64.84 -0.36 -22.30
CA GLY A 12 65.25 0.74 -21.41
C GLY A 12 64.99 0.51 -19.92
N ALA A 13 65.95 -0.13 -19.24
CA ALA A 13 66.14 0.03 -17.81
C ALA A 13 66.84 1.38 -17.54
N ALA A 14 66.38 2.15 -16.56
CA ALA A 14 67.15 3.17 -15.87
C ALA A 14 66.55 3.44 -14.49
N ASP A 15 67.44 3.42 -13.51
CA ASP A 15 67.29 3.64 -12.08
C ASP A 15 67.02 5.10 -11.71
N ASP A 16 66.42 5.25 -10.53
CA ASP A 16 66.57 6.32 -9.51
C ASP A 16 66.17 7.78 -9.80
N SER A 17 65.18 8.28 -9.04
CA SER A 17 65.25 9.57 -8.33
C SER A 17 64.01 9.79 -7.44
N THR A 18 64.22 9.58 -6.14
CA THR A 18 63.88 10.54 -5.06
C THR A 18 62.75 11.54 -5.33
N ILE A 19 61.56 11.26 -4.80
CA ILE A 19 60.56 12.30 -4.52
C ILE A 19 60.49 12.46 -3.00
N VAL A 20 60.79 13.69 -2.59
CA VAL A 20 60.80 14.20 -1.23
C VAL A 20 59.39 14.11 -0.63
N ASN A 21 59.27 13.42 0.50
CA ASN A 21 58.12 13.49 1.39
C ASN A 21 58.18 14.83 2.13
N ASP A 22 57.25 15.73 1.83
CA ASP A 22 56.86 16.84 2.70
C ASP A 22 55.31 16.84 2.79
N SER A 23 54.79 16.06 3.73
CA SER A 23 53.37 16.01 4.08
C SER A 23 53.14 16.75 5.39
N GLN A 24 52.77 18.03 5.30
CA GLN A 24 52.33 18.81 6.46
C GLN A 24 50.86 18.46 6.80
N ASN A 25 50.61 18.02 8.03
CA ASN A 25 49.28 17.78 8.62
C ASN A 25 48.71 19.06 9.24
N LEU A 26 47.39 19.24 9.34
CA LEU A 26 46.72 20.45 9.89
C LEU A 26 45.49 20.08 10.77
N SER A 27 45.17 20.89 11.80
CA SER A 27 44.11 20.73 12.80
C SER A 27 43.32 22.04 12.97
N ILE A 28 41.98 21.98 13.07
CA ILE A 28 41.13 23.18 13.19
C ILE A 28 40.75 23.46 14.66
N VAL A 29 40.80 24.73 15.06
CA VAL A 29 40.52 25.20 16.43
C VAL A 29 39.16 25.91 16.52
N PRO A 30 38.32 25.63 17.52
CA PRO A 30 37.18 26.48 17.85
C PRO A 30 37.60 27.70 18.68
N ALA A 31 37.04 28.87 18.38
CA ALA A 31 37.39 30.16 18.99
C ALA A 31 37.34 30.13 20.54
N ASN A 32 38.40 30.68 21.15
CA ASN A 32 38.83 30.43 22.53
C ASN A 32 38.39 31.53 23.53
N ASP A 33 38.08 31.16 24.77
CA ASP A 33 38.19 32.02 25.95
C ASP A 33 38.86 31.21 27.08
N GLY A 34 40.04 31.66 27.51
CA GLY A 34 40.99 30.86 28.29
C GLY A 34 40.80 30.85 29.80
N ILE A 35 41.51 29.92 30.46
CA ILE A 35 42.12 30.03 31.81
C ILE A 35 43.14 28.88 31.99
N ASN A 36 44.31 29.24 32.53
CA ASN A 36 45.48 28.40 32.85
C ASN A 36 45.22 27.32 33.92
N SER A 37 45.87 26.14 33.79
CA SER A 37 47.05 25.77 34.61
C SER A 37 47.22 24.26 34.86
N ALA A 38 48.49 23.86 34.79
CA ALA A 38 49.20 22.79 35.53
C ALA A 38 49.34 21.38 34.92
N LYS A 39 50.61 21.13 34.59
CA LYS A 39 51.38 19.88 34.41
C LYS A 39 50.95 18.72 35.31
N ASP A 40 50.92 17.51 34.76
CA ASP A 40 51.91 16.49 35.13
C ASP A 40 52.01 15.36 34.10
N THR A 41 53.26 14.96 33.88
CA THR A 41 53.73 13.97 32.90
C THR A 41 53.77 12.60 33.58
N GLN A 42 53.27 11.54 32.95
CA GLN A 42 53.90 10.22 33.07
C GLN A 42 53.49 9.30 31.91
N SER A 43 54.52 8.95 31.13
CA SER A 43 54.55 8.00 30.03
C SER A 43 54.29 6.57 30.50
N GLY A 44 53.45 5.84 29.78
CA GLY A 44 53.31 4.39 29.91
C GLY A 44 53.02 3.77 28.56
N SER A 45 54.07 3.43 27.81
CA SER A 45 54.02 2.56 26.63
C SER A 45 53.65 1.15 27.07
N VAL A 46 52.58 0.58 26.53
CA VAL A 46 52.31 -0.86 26.61
C VAL A 46 51.98 -1.36 25.21
N ASP A 47 52.97 -1.99 24.60
CA ASP A 47 52.84 -2.80 23.39
C ASP A 47 51.92 -4.00 23.67
N ALA A 48 50.83 -4.13 22.92
CA ALA A 48 49.98 -5.32 22.95
C ALA A 48 50.30 -6.21 21.76
N HIS A 49 51.13 -7.23 22.02
CA HIS A 49 51.37 -8.37 21.15
C HIS A 49 50.07 -9.15 20.94
N TYR A 50 49.75 -9.44 19.67
CA TYR A 50 48.58 -10.22 19.23
C TYR A 50 48.87 -11.71 19.43
N ASP A 51 48.15 -12.39 20.32
CA ASP A 51 48.24 -13.85 20.48
C ASP A 51 46.95 -14.52 19.98
N ALA A 52 47.04 -15.13 18.80
CA ALA A 52 45.96 -15.76 18.08
C ALA A 52 45.76 -17.21 18.54
N SER A 53 45.27 -17.39 19.76
CA SER A 53 44.63 -18.65 20.16
C SER A 53 43.70 -18.36 21.32
N HIS A 54 42.39 -18.41 21.08
CA HIS A 54 41.27 -18.66 22.01
C HIS A 54 39.99 -18.17 21.32
N ALA A 55 39.37 -19.05 20.53
CA ALA A 55 38.03 -18.83 20.00
C ALA A 55 37.00 -19.01 21.13
N PRO A 56 36.10 -18.05 21.41
CA PRO A 56 35.01 -18.29 22.34
C PRO A 56 33.91 -19.14 21.68
N GLU A 57 33.42 -20.12 22.44
CA GLU A 57 32.30 -20.97 22.08
C GLU A 57 31.06 -20.18 21.65
N SER A 58 30.39 -20.71 20.64
CA SER A 58 29.15 -20.19 20.08
C SER A 58 28.02 -20.17 21.11
N VAL A 59 27.54 -18.99 21.46
CA VAL A 59 26.23 -18.84 22.11
C VAL A 59 25.17 -18.90 21.01
N ASP A 60 24.57 -20.08 20.84
CA ASP A 60 23.39 -20.28 20.00
C ASP A 60 22.20 -19.50 20.58
N VAL A 61 22.03 -18.25 20.14
CA VAL A 61 20.77 -17.52 20.32
C VAL A 61 19.77 -18.14 19.35
N ASP A 62 18.86 -18.95 19.90
CA ASP A 62 17.85 -19.71 19.16
C ASP A 62 16.76 -18.80 18.54
N ILE A 63 17.13 -18.07 17.49
CA ILE A 63 16.28 -17.19 16.66
C ILE A 63 15.19 -18.01 15.93
N SER A 64 15.32 -19.34 15.88
CA SER A 64 14.30 -20.25 15.34
C SER A 64 12.97 -20.15 16.08
N SER A 65 12.99 -19.97 17.41
CA SER A 65 11.81 -19.97 18.27
C SER A 65 10.96 -18.70 18.11
N ALA A 66 11.59 -17.52 18.06
CA ALA A 66 10.92 -16.23 17.89
C ALA A 66 10.34 -16.07 16.47
N THR A 67 11.07 -16.55 15.45
CA THR A 67 10.65 -16.49 14.05
C THR A 67 9.55 -17.52 13.75
N LYS A 68 9.64 -18.74 14.31
CA LYS A 68 8.53 -19.71 14.33
C LYS A 68 7.31 -19.13 15.04
N ASN A 69 7.46 -18.45 16.18
CA ASN A 69 6.33 -17.87 16.88
C ASN A 69 5.68 -16.72 16.11
N ARG A 70 6.45 -15.88 15.39
CA ARG A 70 5.88 -14.82 14.52
C ARG A 70 5.16 -15.40 13.30
N TYR A 71 5.74 -16.41 12.66
CA TYR A 71 5.12 -17.10 11.52
C TYR A 71 3.90 -17.92 11.96
N LYS A 72 3.97 -18.61 13.10
CA LYS A 72 2.87 -19.34 13.71
C LYS A 72 1.78 -18.39 14.18
N LYS A 73 2.08 -17.17 14.65
CA LYS A 73 1.10 -16.11 15.00
C LYS A 73 0.46 -15.47 13.75
N LYS A 74 1.18 -15.37 12.63
CA LYS A 74 0.65 -14.90 11.33
C LYS A 74 -0.19 -15.99 10.64
N VAL A 75 0.19 -17.25 10.79
CA VAL A 75 -0.54 -18.44 10.31
C VAL A 75 -1.73 -18.77 11.22
N THR A 76 -1.64 -18.63 12.54
CA THR A 76 -2.79 -18.73 13.46
C THR A 76 -3.66 -17.47 13.42
N GLY A 77 -3.13 -16.31 13.02
CA GLY A 77 -3.91 -15.11 12.69
C GLY A 77 -4.72 -15.29 11.39
N ARG A 78 -4.11 -15.87 10.34
CA ARG A 78 -4.84 -16.28 9.12
C ARG A 78 -5.77 -17.47 9.36
N LEU A 79 -5.39 -18.45 10.17
CA LEU A 79 -6.23 -19.60 10.54
C LEU A 79 -7.33 -19.20 11.51
N SER A 80 -7.15 -18.23 12.41
CA SER A 80 -8.23 -17.70 13.26
C SER A 80 -9.14 -16.77 12.46
N ALA A 81 -8.62 -16.01 11.50
CA ALA A 81 -9.44 -15.30 10.52
C ALA A 81 -10.23 -16.25 9.62
N LEU A 82 -9.66 -17.40 9.24
CA LEU A 82 -10.35 -18.48 8.51
C LEU A 82 -11.27 -19.32 9.41
N LYS A 83 -10.96 -19.47 10.71
CA LYS A 83 -11.79 -20.15 11.71
C LYS A 83 -12.99 -19.29 12.10
N ASN A 84 -12.82 -17.96 12.12
CA ASN A 84 -13.91 -16.97 12.20
C ASN A 84 -14.67 -16.83 10.88
N TYR A 85 -14.12 -17.30 9.75
CA TYR A 85 -14.86 -17.43 8.49
C TYR A 85 -15.77 -18.68 8.46
N LYS A 86 -15.53 -19.60 9.40
CA LYS A 86 -16.37 -20.78 9.63
C LYS A 86 -17.61 -20.47 10.47
N GLU A 87 -17.73 -19.26 11.00
CA GLU A 87 -18.99 -18.72 11.51
C GLU A 87 -19.92 -18.42 10.34
N THR A 88 -20.55 -19.51 9.92
CA THR A 88 -21.98 -19.59 9.63
C THR A 88 -22.48 -18.73 8.47
N TRP A 89 -22.39 -19.32 7.28
CA TRP A 89 -23.35 -19.05 6.19
C TRP A 89 -24.80 -19.25 6.66
N PHE A 90 -25.02 -20.11 7.67
CA PHE A 90 -26.32 -20.46 8.24
C PHE A 90 -26.78 -19.65 9.46
N ASP A 91 -25.89 -18.90 10.12
CA ASP A 91 -26.17 -18.09 11.34
C ASP A 91 -25.15 -16.93 11.45
N PRO A 92 -25.26 -15.91 10.60
CA PRO A 92 -24.45 -14.71 10.79
C PRO A 92 -24.90 -14.02 12.09
N PRO A 93 -23.98 -13.43 12.89
CA PRO A 93 -24.34 -12.79 14.16
C PRO A 93 -25.47 -11.79 13.95
N LYS A 94 -26.61 -12.02 14.61
CA LYS A 94 -27.93 -11.44 14.31
C LYS A 94 -27.93 -9.90 14.17
N ASN A 95 -27.03 -9.22 14.90
CA ASN A 95 -26.87 -7.76 14.85
C ASN A 95 -25.92 -7.28 13.74
N ARG A 96 -24.89 -8.06 13.39
CA ARG A 96 -23.91 -7.70 12.33
C ARG A 96 -24.50 -7.99 10.95
N SER A 97 -25.29 -9.06 10.83
CA SER A 97 -25.98 -9.41 9.58
C SER A 97 -26.99 -8.35 9.18
N HIS A 98 -27.77 -7.83 10.14
CA HIS A 98 -28.77 -6.79 9.87
C HIS A 98 -28.13 -5.48 9.41
N PHE A 99 -27.12 -4.98 10.12
CA PHE A 99 -26.42 -3.74 9.74
C PHE A 99 -25.69 -3.86 8.38
N LEU A 100 -25.06 -5.00 8.11
CA LEU A 100 -24.44 -5.27 6.81
C LEU A 100 -25.49 -5.38 5.70
N HIS A 101 -26.66 -5.95 6.00
CA HIS A 101 -27.75 -6.05 5.05
C HIS A 101 -28.30 -4.66 4.69
N GLU A 102 -28.49 -3.79 5.67
CA GLU A 102 -28.93 -2.41 5.47
C GLU A 102 -27.93 -1.61 4.61
N LYS A 103 -26.63 -1.70 4.92
CA LYS A 103 -25.56 -1.09 4.10
C LYS A 103 -25.47 -1.67 2.69
N CYS A 104 -25.74 -2.96 2.53
CA CYS A 104 -25.81 -3.62 1.23
C CYS A 104 -26.99 -3.07 0.40
N LEU A 105 -28.16 -2.89 1.03
CA LEU A 105 -29.33 -2.29 0.40
C LEU A 105 -29.04 -0.85 -0.03
N ASP A 106 -28.41 -0.04 0.82
CA ASP A 106 -28.03 1.33 0.50
C ASP A 106 -27.05 1.42 -0.67
N SER A 107 -26.01 0.58 -0.66
CA SER A 107 -24.98 0.56 -1.72
C SER A 107 -25.56 0.08 -3.06
N TYR A 108 -26.55 -0.83 -3.02
CA TYR A 108 -27.20 -1.39 -4.19
C TYR A 108 -28.38 -0.55 -4.70
N PHE A 109 -28.90 0.37 -3.87
CA PHE A 109 -30.08 1.18 -4.17
C PHE A 109 -30.03 1.88 -5.55
N PRO A 110 -28.89 2.47 -6.00
CA PRO A 110 -28.82 3.09 -7.32
C PRO A 110 -28.98 2.08 -8.47
N LEU A 111 -28.42 0.87 -8.33
CA LEU A 111 -28.55 -0.19 -9.33
C LEU A 111 -29.99 -0.71 -9.38
N LEU A 112 -30.62 -0.89 -8.22
CA LEU A 112 -32.02 -1.29 -8.12
C LEU A 112 -32.95 -0.25 -8.77
N THR A 113 -32.71 1.03 -8.50
CA THR A 113 -33.45 2.15 -9.10
C THR A 113 -33.25 2.21 -10.61
N ARG A 114 -32.02 1.97 -11.11
CA ARG A 114 -31.76 1.92 -12.56
C ARG A 114 -32.52 0.77 -13.23
N ARG A 115 -32.51 -0.42 -12.63
CA ARG A 115 -33.25 -1.59 -13.16
C ARG A 115 -34.75 -1.34 -13.16
N PHE A 116 -35.28 -0.78 -12.07
CA PHE A 116 -36.70 -0.45 -11.96
C PHE A 116 -37.12 0.60 -13.00
N ARG A 117 -36.29 1.62 -13.24
CA ARG A 117 -36.52 2.60 -14.34
C ARG A 117 -36.55 1.93 -15.71
N CYS A 118 -35.60 1.04 -16.00
CA CYS A 118 -35.62 0.27 -17.25
C CYS A 118 -36.89 -0.59 -17.38
N ALA A 119 -37.35 -1.18 -16.28
CA ALA A 119 -38.59 -1.95 -16.27
C ALA A 119 -39.83 -1.08 -16.54
N ILE A 120 -39.93 0.10 -15.93
CA ILE A 120 -41.02 1.06 -16.22
C ILE A 120 -40.97 1.48 -17.70
N CYS A 121 -39.79 1.79 -18.25
CA CYS A 121 -39.67 2.10 -19.67
C CYS A 121 -40.13 0.94 -20.56
N PHE A 122 -39.87 -0.31 -20.16
CA PHE A 122 -40.35 -1.49 -20.87
C PHE A 122 -41.88 -1.63 -20.79
N ILE A 123 -42.49 -1.35 -19.63
CA ILE A 123 -43.95 -1.35 -19.47
C ILE A 123 -44.57 -0.25 -20.33
N ILE A 124 -44.04 0.97 -20.31
CA ILE A 124 -44.50 2.11 -21.12
C ILE A 124 -44.42 1.78 -22.62
N LEU A 125 -43.33 1.15 -23.06
CA LEU A 125 -43.21 0.69 -24.44
C LEU A 125 -44.28 -0.36 -24.77
N GLY A 126 -44.54 -1.28 -23.85
CA GLY A 126 -45.60 -2.27 -23.96
C GLY A 126 -46.99 -1.66 -24.07
N THR A 127 -47.31 -0.64 -23.27
CA THR A 127 -48.61 0.05 -23.31
C THR A 127 -48.81 0.84 -24.61
N ILE A 128 -47.76 1.48 -25.12
CA ILE A 128 -47.78 2.14 -26.43
C ILE A 128 -48.05 1.13 -27.56
N LEU A 129 -47.32 0.01 -27.57
CA LEU A 129 -47.47 -1.02 -28.59
C LEU A 129 -48.87 -1.65 -28.56
N TRP A 130 -49.40 -1.93 -27.36
CA TRP A 130 -50.77 -2.41 -27.17
C TRP A 130 -51.81 -1.39 -27.64
N SER A 131 -51.61 -0.11 -27.34
CA SER A 131 -52.50 0.96 -27.80
C SER A 131 -52.57 1.04 -29.33
N ILE A 132 -51.43 0.93 -30.02
CA ILE A 132 -51.36 0.91 -31.48
C ILE A 132 -52.07 -0.34 -32.03
N TYR A 133 -51.80 -1.52 -31.46
CA TYR A 133 -52.41 -2.77 -31.89
C TYR A 133 -53.94 -2.73 -31.78
N CYS A 134 -54.46 -2.26 -30.65
CA CYS A 134 -55.90 -2.11 -30.43
C CYS A 134 -56.52 -1.06 -31.34
N GLY A 135 -55.84 0.07 -31.58
CA GLY A 135 -56.34 1.13 -32.44
C GLY A 135 -56.42 0.77 -33.93
N VAL A 136 -55.57 -0.14 -34.41
CA VAL A 136 -55.56 -0.58 -35.82
C VAL A 136 -56.41 -1.83 -36.04
N SER A 137 -56.37 -2.78 -35.11
CA SER A 137 -56.95 -4.13 -35.33
C SER A 137 -58.40 -4.26 -34.88
N ILE A 138 -58.91 -3.36 -34.02
CA ILE A 138 -60.21 -3.52 -33.35
C ILE A 138 -61.16 -2.40 -33.80
N GLU A 139 -61.99 -2.68 -34.81
CA GLU A 139 -62.89 -1.70 -35.45
C GLU A 139 -64.01 -1.16 -34.53
N LYS A 140 -64.33 -1.87 -33.43
CA LYS A 140 -65.34 -1.47 -32.42
C LYS A 140 -64.72 -1.32 -31.03
N LEU A 141 -63.62 -0.60 -30.93
CA LEU A 141 -63.05 -0.27 -29.64
C LEU A 141 -63.86 0.89 -29.02
N GLU A 142 -64.60 0.58 -27.97
CA GLU A 142 -65.36 1.58 -27.23
C GLU A 142 -64.42 2.64 -26.63
N TRP A 143 -64.83 3.92 -26.68
CA TRP A 143 -64.00 5.08 -26.29
C TRP A 143 -63.45 5.00 -24.85
N TYR A 144 -64.14 4.29 -23.95
CA TYR A 144 -63.71 4.09 -22.58
C TYR A 144 -62.40 3.28 -22.48
N PHE A 145 -62.11 2.40 -23.44
CA PHE A 145 -60.90 1.58 -23.45
C PHE A 145 -59.66 2.44 -23.71
N SER A 146 -59.73 3.31 -24.73
CA SER A 146 -58.65 4.26 -25.04
C SER A 146 -58.38 5.20 -23.87
N PHE A 147 -59.43 5.61 -23.14
CA PHE A 147 -59.28 6.42 -21.94
C PHE A 147 -58.51 5.69 -20.82
N VAL A 148 -58.80 4.41 -20.55
CA VAL A 148 -58.11 3.62 -19.53
C VAL A 148 -56.62 3.44 -19.87
N VAL A 149 -56.28 3.12 -21.11
CA VAL A 149 -54.88 2.93 -21.54
C VAL A 149 -54.08 4.23 -21.45
N VAL A 150 -54.68 5.36 -21.83
CA VAL A 150 -54.05 6.69 -21.74
C VAL A 150 -53.83 7.09 -20.28
N LEU A 151 -54.81 6.86 -19.40
CA LEU A 151 -54.68 7.16 -17.96
C LEU A 151 -53.49 6.41 -17.35
N LEU A 152 -53.28 5.16 -17.73
CA LEU A 152 -52.15 4.37 -17.23
C LEU A 152 -50.82 4.84 -17.74
N PHE A 153 -50.73 5.18 -19.02
CA PHE A 153 -49.52 5.76 -19.57
C PHE A 153 -49.07 6.99 -18.75
N PHE A 154 -50.01 7.85 -18.35
CA PHE A 154 -49.72 8.98 -17.46
C PHE A 154 -49.33 8.55 -16.04
N ILE A 155 -49.95 7.51 -15.47
CA ILE A 155 -49.57 6.96 -14.16
C ILE A 155 -48.15 6.37 -14.20
N GLU A 156 -47.82 5.63 -15.26
CA GLU A 156 -46.50 5.02 -15.48
C GLU A 156 -45.42 6.09 -15.65
N LEU A 157 -45.72 7.14 -16.42
CA LEU A 157 -44.84 8.29 -16.62
C LEU A 157 -44.64 9.08 -15.31
N ALA A 158 -45.71 9.28 -14.53
CA ALA A 158 -45.61 9.91 -13.22
C ALA A 158 -44.77 9.07 -12.24
N CYS A 159 -44.95 7.74 -12.24
CA CYS A 159 -44.11 6.82 -11.46
C CYS A 159 -42.64 6.88 -11.90
N LEU A 160 -42.38 6.96 -13.20
CA LEU A 160 -41.02 7.15 -13.73
C LEU A 160 -40.43 8.48 -13.26
N GLY A 161 -41.17 9.58 -13.35
CA GLY A 161 -40.77 10.90 -12.85
C GLY A 161 -40.46 10.90 -11.36
N PHE A 162 -41.30 10.22 -10.56
CA PHE A 162 -41.09 10.08 -9.11
C PHE A 162 -39.77 9.36 -8.78
N THR A 163 -39.32 8.40 -9.58
CA THR A 163 -38.05 7.67 -9.34
C THR A 163 -36.80 8.56 -9.40
N PHE A 164 -36.88 9.72 -10.05
CA PHE A 164 -35.78 10.69 -10.10
C PHE A 164 -35.74 11.63 -8.89
N THR A 165 -36.79 11.65 -8.07
CA THR A 165 -36.87 12.52 -6.89
C THR A 165 -36.07 11.95 -5.72
N LEU A 166 -35.57 12.84 -4.85
CA LEU A 166 -34.86 12.43 -3.62
C LEU A 166 -35.77 11.66 -2.64
N PHE A 167 -37.08 11.91 -2.70
CA PHE A 167 -38.09 11.22 -1.86
C PHE A 167 -38.23 9.73 -2.20
N TYR A 168 -37.88 9.32 -3.42
CA TYR A 168 -37.94 7.92 -3.84
C TYR A 168 -37.11 7.00 -2.93
N ARG A 169 -35.98 7.48 -2.39
CA ARG A 169 -35.15 6.66 -1.48
C ARG A 169 -35.93 6.17 -0.26
N LYS A 170 -36.73 7.05 0.34
CA LYS A 170 -37.53 6.74 1.53
C LYS A 170 -38.80 5.96 1.20
N PHE A 171 -39.41 6.23 0.04
CA PHE A 171 -40.72 5.71 -0.34
C PHE A 171 -40.70 4.79 -1.59
N HIS A 172 -39.60 4.08 -1.84
CA HIS A 172 -39.41 3.26 -3.06
C HIS A 172 -40.43 2.11 -3.23
N ILE A 173 -41.05 1.66 -2.13
CA ILE A 173 -42.07 0.61 -2.14
C ILE A 173 -43.38 1.13 -2.78
N ILE A 174 -43.72 2.40 -2.60
CA ILE A 174 -45.04 2.96 -3.00
C ILE A 174 -45.26 2.87 -4.53
N PRO A 175 -44.35 3.35 -5.39
CA PRO A 175 -44.52 3.22 -6.85
C PRO A 175 -44.60 1.75 -7.29
N SER A 176 -43.83 0.87 -6.65
CA SER A 176 -43.83 -0.56 -6.97
C SER A 176 -45.15 -1.24 -6.61
N LEU A 177 -45.78 -0.81 -5.51
CA LEU A 177 -47.08 -1.29 -5.06
C LEU A 177 -48.25 -0.75 -5.91
N ILE A 178 -48.08 0.41 -6.56
CA ILE A 178 -49.08 0.97 -7.49
C ILE A 178 -48.95 0.30 -8.86
N MET A 179 -47.73 0.18 -9.38
CA MET A 179 -47.46 -0.31 -10.74
C MET A 179 -47.82 -1.77 -10.94
N GLY A 180 -47.45 -2.66 -10.00
CA GLY A 180 -47.71 -4.10 -10.13
C GLY A 180 -49.21 -4.43 -10.24
N PRO A 181 -50.00 -4.18 -9.19
CA PRO A 181 -51.45 -4.34 -9.22
C PRO A 181 -52.16 -3.49 -10.27
N GLY A 182 -51.68 -2.26 -10.53
CA GLY A 182 -52.27 -1.36 -11.53
C GLY A 182 -52.24 -1.96 -12.93
N THR A 183 -51.07 -2.42 -13.39
CA THR A 183 -50.91 -3.09 -14.69
C THR A 183 -51.72 -4.39 -14.78
N CYS A 184 -51.76 -5.17 -13.69
CA CYS A 184 -52.57 -6.39 -13.56
C CYS A 184 -54.07 -6.14 -13.75
N ILE A 185 -54.64 -5.15 -13.05
CA ILE A 185 -56.07 -4.79 -13.10
C ILE A 185 -56.48 -4.36 -14.50
N VAL A 186 -55.64 -3.58 -15.16
CA VAL A 186 -55.94 -3.05 -16.49
C VAL A 186 -56.05 -4.18 -17.48
N ILE A 187 -55.10 -5.11 -17.43
CA ILE A 187 -55.07 -6.23 -18.36
C ILE A 187 -56.29 -7.13 -18.15
N LEU A 188 -56.72 -7.32 -16.90
CA LEU A 188 -58.00 -7.97 -16.59
C LEU A 188 -59.19 -7.24 -17.20
N VAL A 189 -59.27 -5.91 -17.05
CA VAL A 189 -60.36 -5.09 -17.61
C VAL A 189 -60.35 -5.15 -19.14
N VAL A 190 -59.18 -5.05 -19.78
CA VAL A 190 -58.99 -5.14 -21.23
C VAL A 190 -59.56 -6.45 -21.77
N TYR A 191 -59.15 -7.59 -21.22
CA TYR A 191 -59.66 -8.89 -21.68
C TYR A 191 -61.13 -9.11 -21.35
N ALA A 192 -61.63 -8.55 -20.24
CA ALA A 192 -63.05 -8.61 -19.89
C ALA A 192 -63.92 -7.84 -20.89
N CYS A 193 -63.42 -6.70 -21.39
CA CYS A 193 -64.13 -5.89 -22.39
C CYS A 193 -64.10 -6.51 -23.79
N LEU A 194 -63.00 -7.17 -24.18
CA LEU A 194 -62.89 -7.81 -25.50
C LEU A 194 -63.86 -8.99 -25.66
N ARG A 195 -64.10 -9.76 -24.59
CA ARG A 195 -65.04 -10.90 -24.52
C ARG A 195 -64.96 -11.88 -25.72
N ASP A 196 -63.79 -12.01 -26.31
CA ASP A 196 -63.55 -12.79 -27.52
C ASP A 196 -62.66 -14.01 -27.19
N PRO A 197 -63.12 -15.25 -27.44
CA PRO A 197 -62.36 -16.47 -27.12
C PRO A 197 -61.10 -16.64 -27.98
N ASN A 198 -60.96 -15.90 -29.08
CA ASN A 198 -59.78 -15.94 -29.94
C ASN A 198 -58.52 -15.36 -29.25
N TYR A 199 -58.69 -14.59 -28.17
CA TYR A 199 -57.59 -13.94 -27.44
C TYR A 199 -57.07 -14.75 -26.24
N GLU A 200 -57.46 -16.02 -26.07
CA GLU A 200 -57.01 -16.87 -24.97
C GLU A 200 -55.48 -17.03 -24.92
N VAL A 201 -54.82 -17.16 -26.07
CA VAL A 201 -53.35 -17.29 -26.15
C VAL A 201 -52.66 -15.98 -25.75
N SER A 202 -53.19 -14.84 -26.20
CA SER A 202 -52.65 -13.52 -25.82
C SER A 202 -52.85 -13.23 -24.33
N ALA A 203 -53.99 -13.62 -23.75
CA ALA A 203 -54.26 -13.47 -22.32
C ALA A 203 -53.23 -14.24 -21.48
N PHE A 204 -52.94 -15.48 -21.85
CA PHE A 204 -51.91 -16.26 -21.19
C PHE A 204 -50.50 -15.66 -21.41
N ALA A 205 -50.13 -15.30 -22.63
CA ALA A 205 -48.81 -14.73 -22.94
C ALA A 205 -48.55 -13.41 -22.18
N THR A 206 -49.54 -12.52 -22.12
CA THR A 206 -49.44 -11.28 -21.34
C THR A 206 -49.30 -11.58 -19.84
N SER A 207 -50.03 -12.55 -19.30
CA SER A 207 -49.87 -12.97 -17.89
C SER A 207 -48.45 -13.47 -17.57
N VAL A 208 -47.84 -14.24 -18.48
CA VAL A 208 -46.46 -14.72 -18.36
C VAL A 208 -45.49 -13.55 -18.28
N THR A 209 -45.62 -12.58 -19.19
CA THR A 209 -44.73 -11.41 -19.21
C THR A 209 -44.82 -10.58 -17.92
N ILE A 210 -46.03 -10.35 -17.40
CA ILE A 210 -46.23 -9.57 -16.16
C ILE A 210 -45.66 -10.31 -14.96
N ILE A 211 -45.95 -11.60 -14.81
CA ILE A 211 -45.51 -12.38 -13.66
C ILE A 211 -43.97 -12.44 -13.62
N ILE A 212 -43.31 -12.70 -14.76
CA ILE A 212 -41.84 -12.71 -14.84
C ILE A 212 -41.28 -11.31 -14.54
N LEU A 213 -41.88 -10.26 -15.11
CA LEU A 213 -41.46 -8.87 -14.87
C LEU A 213 -41.58 -8.51 -13.38
N MET A 214 -42.64 -8.97 -12.72
CA MET A 214 -42.91 -8.73 -11.31
C MET A 214 -41.89 -9.41 -10.40
N TYR A 215 -41.53 -10.68 -10.66
CA TYR A 215 -40.51 -11.38 -9.87
C TYR A 215 -39.08 -10.89 -10.13
N THR A 216 -38.79 -10.32 -11.30
CA THR A 216 -37.40 -9.96 -11.68
C THR A 216 -37.06 -8.49 -11.45
N THR A 217 -38.02 -7.57 -11.57
CA THR A 217 -37.74 -6.13 -11.64
C THR A 217 -38.34 -5.31 -10.51
N LEU A 218 -39.45 -5.73 -9.91
CA LEU A 218 -40.11 -4.97 -8.86
C LEU A 218 -39.33 -5.10 -7.53
N PRO A 219 -38.94 -3.99 -6.89
CA PRO A 219 -38.22 -4.00 -5.61
C PRO A 219 -39.17 -4.26 -4.43
N LEU A 220 -39.93 -5.34 -4.48
CA LEU A 220 -40.88 -5.75 -3.45
C LEU A 220 -40.37 -6.99 -2.70
N PRO A 221 -40.78 -7.19 -1.43
CA PRO A 221 -40.52 -8.43 -0.72
C PRO A 221 -41.24 -9.60 -1.41
N LEU A 222 -40.64 -10.80 -1.32
CA LEU A 222 -41.16 -12.01 -1.97
C LEU A 222 -42.63 -12.29 -1.63
N THR A 223 -43.04 -12.01 -0.39
CA THR A 223 -44.41 -12.23 0.08
C THR A 223 -45.44 -11.43 -0.70
N LEU A 224 -45.20 -10.12 -0.89
CA LEU A 224 -46.13 -9.25 -1.62
C LEU A 224 -46.20 -9.61 -3.10
N VAL A 225 -45.04 -9.87 -3.73
CA VAL A 225 -44.97 -10.30 -5.13
C VAL A 225 -45.73 -11.61 -5.33
N PHE A 226 -45.53 -12.59 -4.44
CA PHE A 226 -46.20 -13.87 -4.52
C PHE A 226 -47.72 -13.76 -4.36
N ILE A 227 -48.20 -12.96 -3.40
CA ILE A 227 -49.63 -12.72 -3.19
C ILE A 227 -50.26 -12.05 -4.41
N VAL A 228 -49.69 -10.94 -4.89
CA VAL A 228 -50.22 -10.21 -6.05
C VAL A 228 -50.22 -11.09 -7.31
N GLY A 229 -49.16 -11.89 -7.50
CA GLY A 229 -49.08 -12.82 -8.61
C GLY A 229 -50.14 -13.91 -8.59
N ILE A 230 -50.37 -14.53 -7.43
CA ILE A 230 -51.41 -15.57 -7.29
C ILE A 230 -52.79 -15.00 -7.53
N VAL A 231 -53.10 -13.83 -6.93
CA VAL A 231 -54.37 -13.15 -7.12
C VAL A 231 -54.59 -12.85 -8.61
N GLN A 232 -53.56 -12.40 -9.33
CA GLN A 232 -53.65 -12.16 -10.77
C GLN A 232 -53.91 -13.44 -11.57
N SER A 233 -53.18 -14.52 -11.30
CA SER A 233 -53.36 -15.80 -12.00
C SER A 233 -54.77 -16.36 -11.78
N ILE A 234 -55.30 -16.31 -10.55
CA ILE A 234 -56.66 -16.75 -10.24
C ILE A 234 -57.70 -15.87 -10.95
N ALA A 235 -57.53 -14.55 -10.91
CA ALA A 235 -58.47 -13.62 -11.54
C ALA A 235 -58.55 -13.82 -13.06
N LEU A 236 -57.41 -14.11 -13.71
CA LEU A 236 -57.35 -14.38 -15.15
C LEU A 236 -58.05 -15.70 -15.52
N GLU A 237 -57.86 -16.76 -14.73
CA GLU A 237 -58.56 -18.03 -14.97
C GLU A 237 -60.07 -17.91 -14.77
N ILE A 238 -60.51 -17.18 -13.73
CA ILE A 238 -61.93 -16.87 -13.54
C ILE A 238 -62.48 -16.14 -14.75
N LEU A 239 -61.76 -15.13 -15.26
CA LEU A 239 -62.18 -14.38 -16.43
C LEU A 239 -62.28 -15.27 -17.68
N ASN A 240 -61.30 -16.14 -17.92
CA ASN A 240 -61.32 -17.09 -19.02
C ASN A 240 -62.54 -18.02 -18.95
N VAL A 241 -62.89 -18.53 -17.77
CA VAL A 241 -64.09 -19.37 -17.57
C VAL A 241 -65.38 -18.63 -17.93
N PHE A 242 -65.46 -17.32 -17.66
CA PHE A 242 -66.63 -16.51 -18.00
C PHE A 242 -66.76 -16.19 -19.50
N VAL A 243 -65.65 -16.20 -20.24
CA VAL A 243 -65.60 -15.84 -21.66
C VAL A 243 -65.68 -17.07 -22.57
N SER A 244 -65.11 -18.20 -22.18
CA SER A 244 -65.07 -19.41 -23.01
C SER A 244 -66.41 -20.19 -23.03
N PRO A 245 -66.80 -20.81 -24.16
CA PRO A 245 -68.03 -21.61 -24.28
C PRO A 245 -67.96 -22.93 -23.48
N ALA A 246 -69.12 -23.33 -22.91
CA ALA A 246 -69.27 -24.39 -21.90
C ALA A 246 -68.73 -25.80 -22.26
N SER A 247 -68.46 -26.10 -23.53
CA SER A 247 -68.21 -27.47 -24.01
C SER A 247 -66.74 -27.93 -23.98
N ALA A 248 -65.78 -27.07 -23.62
CA ALA A 248 -64.34 -27.38 -23.66
C ALA A 248 -63.59 -27.17 -22.32
N ILE A 249 -64.33 -26.91 -21.24
CA ILE A 249 -63.84 -26.32 -19.99
C ILE A 249 -62.95 -27.29 -19.18
N ASP A 250 -63.34 -28.55 -19.04
CA ASP A 250 -62.80 -29.41 -17.97
C ASP A 250 -61.34 -29.86 -18.16
N LYS A 251 -60.89 -30.10 -19.39
CA LYS A 251 -59.51 -30.60 -19.66
C LYS A 251 -58.49 -29.48 -19.86
N VAL A 252 -58.92 -28.32 -20.35
CA VAL A 252 -58.02 -27.19 -20.68
C VAL A 252 -57.62 -26.40 -19.42
N ILE A 253 -58.55 -26.24 -18.47
CA ILE A 253 -58.30 -25.51 -17.22
C ILE A 253 -57.20 -26.18 -16.38
N VAL A 254 -57.23 -27.51 -16.27
CA VAL A 254 -56.22 -28.25 -15.51
C VAL A 254 -54.82 -27.98 -16.06
N GLY A 255 -54.66 -27.95 -17.38
CA GLY A 255 -53.39 -27.62 -18.03
C GLY A 255 -52.92 -26.19 -17.73
N ARG A 256 -53.83 -25.20 -17.74
CA ARG A 256 -53.50 -23.79 -17.44
C ARG A 256 -53.09 -23.58 -15.99
N ILE A 257 -53.79 -24.20 -15.04
CA ILE A 257 -53.43 -24.15 -13.62
C ILE A 257 -52.02 -24.72 -13.42
N ILE A 258 -51.70 -25.85 -14.05
CA ILE A 258 -50.34 -26.43 -14.00
C ILE A 258 -49.31 -25.44 -14.55
N LEU A 259 -49.59 -24.79 -15.68
CA LEU A 259 -48.69 -23.79 -16.27
C LEU A 259 -48.46 -22.58 -15.36
N HIS A 260 -49.51 -22.05 -14.72
CA HIS A 260 -49.38 -20.96 -13.74
C HIS A 260 -48.54 -21.38 -12.52
N ILE A 261 -48.72 -22.61 -12.01
CA ILE A 261 -47.89 -23.14 -10.92
C ILE A 261 -46.42 -23.23 -11.34
N CYS A 262 -46.13 -23.75 -12.53
CA CYS A 262 -44.77 -23.81 -13.07
C CYS A 262 -44.15 -22.40 -13.21
N LEU A 263 -44.94 -21.43 -13.68
CA LEU A 263 -44.51 -20.05 -13.85
C LEU A 263 -44.18 -19.37 -12.51
N HIS A 264 -45.02 -19.54 -11.48
CA HIS A 264 -44.73 -19.00 -10.14
C HIS A 264 -43.50 -19.67 -9.52
N SER A 265 -43.34 -20.98 -9.69
CA SER A 265 -42.14 -21.70 -9.23
C SER A 265 -40.87 -21.16 -9.89
N LEU A 266 -40.89 -20.94 -11.21
CA LEU A 266 -39.79 -20.31 -11.94
C LEU A 266 -39.51 -18.88 -11.45
N GLY A 267 -40.55 -18.08 -11.23
CA GLY A 267 -40.43 -16.71 -10.70
C GLY A 267 -39.77 -16.66 -9.33
N VAL A 268 -40.19 -17.53 -8.40
CA VAL A 268 -39.60 -17.65 -7.06
C VAL A 268 -38.13 -18.07 -7.14
N TYR A 269 -37.81 -19.06 -7.99
CA TYR A 269 -36.44 -19.51 -8.21
C TYR A 269 -35.53 -18.37 -8.70
N LEU A 270 -35.97 -17.62 -9.72
CA LEU A 270 -35.24 -16.47 -10.25
C LEU A 270 -35.05 -15.37 -9.20
N PHE A 271 -36.08 -15.09 -8.40
CA PHE A 271 -36.00 -14.13 -7.31
C PHE A 271 -34.95 -14.54 -6.26
N ILE A 272 -34.95 -15.80 -5.82
CA ILE A 272 -34.00 -16.30 -4.82
C ILE A 272 -32.56 -16.23 -5.35
N ILE A 273 -32.30 -16.69 -6.57
CA ILE A 273 -30.95 -16.62 -7.17
C ILE A 273 -30.47 -15.18 -7.26
N PHE A 274 -31.34 -14.27 -7.67
CA PHE A 274 -31.00 -12.87 -7.78
C PHE A 274 -30.63 -12.27 -6.41
N GLN A 275 -31.39 -12.60 -5.36
CA GLN A 275 -31.12 -12.18 -3.98
C GLN A 275 -29.78 -12.69 -3.45
N VAL A 276 -29.51 -13.99 -3.61
CA VAL A 276 -28.26 -14.62 -3.15
C VAL A 276 -27.07 -14.03 -3.89
N ARG A 277 -27.18 -13.85 -5.21
CA ARG A 277 -26.11 -13.26 -6.03
C ARG A 277 -25.80 -11.83 -5.60
N ARG A 278 -26.82 -11.02 -5.29
CA ARG A 278 -26.65 -9.66 -4.78
C ARG A 278 -25.82 -9.64 -3.50
N TYR A 279 -26.16 -10.50 -2.53
CA TYR A 279 -25.46 -10.57 -1.26
C TYR A 279 -24.01 -11.06 -1.42
N SER A 280 -23.78 -12.10 -2.23
CA SER A 280 -22.43 -12.61 -2.50
C SER A 280 -21.52 -11.58 -3.17
N LEU A 281 -22.05 -10.81 -4.13
CA LEU A 281 -21.29 -9.75 -4.81
C LEU A 281 -20.89 -8.64 -3.83
N PHE A 282 -21.80 -8.21 -2.96
CA PHE A 282 -21.51 -7.19 -1.96
C PHE A 282 -20.38 -7.62 -1.02
N GLN A 283 -20.42 -8.85 -0.52
CA GLN A 283 -19.36 -9.39 0.34
C GLN A 283 -18.00 -9.44 -0.37
N LYS A 284 -17.97 -9.89 -1.64
CA LYS A 284 -16.74 -9.93 -2.44
C LYS A 284 -16.15 -8.54 -2.68
N LEU A 285 -17.00 -7.57 -3.01
CA LEU A 285 -16.56 -6.17 -3.21
C LEU A 285 -15.98 -5.60 -1.91
N GLN A 286 -16.65 -5.81 -0.78
CA GLN A 286 -16.16 -5.34 0.52
C GLN A 286 -14.80 -5.96 0.89
N GLN A 287 -14.61 -7.26 0.63
CA GLN A 287 -13.34 -7.95 0.85
C GLN A 287 -12.23 -7.40 -0.06
N ALA A 288 -12.53 -7.19 -1.34
CA ALA A 288 -11.56 -6.63 -2.29
C ALA A 288 -11.10 -5.23 -1.88
N THR A 289 -12.01 -4.33 -1.52
CA THR A 289 -11.66 -2.99 -1.04
C THR A 289 -10.80 -3.03 0.22
N ARG A 290 -11.11 -3.93 1.17
CA ARG A 290 -10.31 -4.10 2.38
C ARG A 290 -8.90 -4.60 2.07
N ASN A 291 -8.78 -5.59 1.19
CA ASN A 291 -7.48 -6.14 0.79
C ASN A 291 -6.62 -5.10 0.08
N ASN A 292 -7.20 -4.29 -0.80
CA ASN A 292 -6.48 -3.21 -1.48
C ASN A 292 -5.94 -2.18 -0.48
N ARG A 293 -6.71 -1.82 0.54
CA ARG A 293 -6.26 -0.90 1.60
C ARG A 293 -5.10 -1.49 2.40
N ILE A 294 -5.19 -2.76 2.80
CA ILE A 294 -4.10 -3.45 3.52
C ILE A 294 -2.84 -3.48 2.66
N GLN A 295 -2.96 -3.75 1.36
CA GLN A 295 -1.83 -3.76 0.44
C GLN A 295 -1.17 -2.37 0.32
N GLU A 296 -1.95 -1.29 0.31
CA GLU A 296 -1.42 0.07 0.29
C GLU A 296 -0.67 0.43 1.60
N GLU A 297 -1.21 0.01 2.74
CA GLU A 297 -0.56 0.19 4.05
C GLU A 297 0.74 -0.63 4.15
N ASP A 298 0.73 -1.90 3.70
CA ASP A 298 1.92 -2.76 3.64
C ASP A 298 3.00 -2.16 2.72
N LYS A 299 2.60 -1.58 1.58
CA LYS A 299 3.53 -0.91 0.66
C LYS A 299 4.24 0.26 1.34
N LYS A 300 3.50 1.13 2.05
CA LYS A 300 4.07 2.26 2.80
C LYS A 300 5.00 1.81 3.92
N ILE A 301 4.74 0.67 4.56
CA ILE A 301 5.63 0.10 5.57
C ILE A 301 6.93 -0.38 4.92
N ILE A 302 6.83 -1.10 3.79
CA ILE A 302 8.00 -1.58 3.05
C ILE A 302 8.85 -0.40 2.54
N GLU A 303 8.22 0.64 2.00
CA GLU A 303 8.91 1.85 1.54
C GLU A 303 9.66 2.54 2.70
N ARG A 304 9.02 2.71 3.86
CA ARG A 304 9.68 3.26 5.05
C ARG A 304 10.86 2.41 5.51
N MET A 305 10.69 1.09 5.57
CA MET A 305 11.76 0.16 5.93
C MET A 305 12.93 0.22 4.93
N LEU A 306 12.63 0.38 3.64
CA LEU A 306 13.66 0.50 2.60
C LEU A 306 14.48 1.77 2.78
N HIS A 307 13.83 2.93 2.98
CA HIS A 307 14.52 4.19 3.22
C HIS A 307 15.32 4.23 4.52
N SER A 308 14.97 3.41 5.52
CA SER A 308 15.79 3.25 6.73
C SER A 308 17.04 2.38 6.53
N LEU A 309 17.15 1.65 5.43
CA LEU A 309 18.28 0.73 5.16
C LEU A 309 19.22 1.21 4.05
N MET A 310 18.75 2.14 3.21
CA MET A 310 19.52 2.66 2.09
C MET A 310 19.05 4.07 1.68
N PRO A 311 19.93 4.89 1.11
CA PRO A 311 19.58 6.21 0.61
C PRO A 311 18.51 6.15 -0.50
N PRO A 312 17.67 7.19 -0.66
CA PRO A 312 16.59 7.23 -1.65
C PRO A 312 17.05 7.02 -3.10
N ALA A 313 18.23 7.53 -3.45
CA ALA A 313 18.81 7.38 -4.79
C ALA A 313 19.09 5.91 -5.14
N VAL A 314 19.56 5.13 -4.15
CA VAL A 314 19.85 3.69 -4.33
C VAL A 314 18.55 2.87 -4.26
N ALA A 315 17.62 3.23 -3.38
CA ALA A 315 16.32 2.55 -3.22
C ALA A 315 15.50 2.49 -4.51
N LYS A 316 15.42 3.59 -5.26
CA LYS A 316 14.70 3.65 -6.55
C LYS A 316 15.27 2.66 -7.56
N ASN A 317 16.59 2.60 -7.66
CA ASN A 317 17.27 1.68 -8.58
C ASN A 317 17.02 0.20 -8.24
N VAL A 318 16.94 -0.13 -6.94
CA VAL A 318 16.63 -1.50 -6.48
C VAL A 318 15.18 -1.90 -6.82
N ILE A 319 14.22 -0.99 -6.64
CA ILE A 319 12.81 -1.25 -6.96
C ILE A 319 12.63 -1.43 -8.47
N ASP A 320 13.26 -0.58 -9.29
CA ASP A 320 13.10 -0.61 -10.75
C ASP A 320 13.82 -1.80 -11.41
N LYS A 321 14.97 -2.23 -10.87
CA LYS A 321 15.77 -3.34 -11.43
C LYS A 321 15.35 -4.74 -10.94
N GLN A 322 14.43 -4.84 -9.97
CA GLN A 322 13.77 -6.11 -9.62
C GLN A 322 12.67 -6.53 -10.61
N ALA A 323 12.46 -5.77 -11.70
CA ALA A 323 11.78 -6.31 -12.86
C ALA A 323 12.51 -7.57 -13.34
N PRO A 324 11.81 -8.66 -13.70
CA PRO A 324 12.44 -9.92 -14.09
C PRO A 324 13.21 -9.72 -15.39
N SER A 325 14.49 -9.34 -15.24
CA SER A 325 15.45 -9.34 -16.34
C SER A 325 15.64 -10.79 -16.75
N GLY A 326 15.34 -11.05 -18.02
CA GLY A 326 15.11 -12.38 -18.57
C GLY A 326 16.25 -13.37 -18.34
N GLN A 327 15.87 -14.64 -18.45
CA GLN A 327 16.71 -15.84 -18.42
C GLN A 327 18.07 -15.65 -19.11
N GLY A 328 19.10 -15.47 -18.30
CA GLY A 328 20.50 -15.69 -18.64
C GLY A 328 21.16 -16.34 -17.43
N VAL A 329 22.14 -17.21 -17.63
CA VAL A 329 22.90 -17.82 -16.53
C VAL A 329 23.67 -16.70 -15.83
N ILE A 330 23.12 -16.19 -14.73
CA ILE A 330 23.75 -15.15 -13.91
C ILE A 330 24.82 -15.84 -13.04
N THR A 331 26.07 -15.89 -13.52
CA THR A 331 27.21 -16.43 -12.75
C THR A 331 27.61 -15.52 -11.58
N PHE A 332 27.29 -14.22 -11.67
CA PHE A 332 27.53 -13.24 -10.62
C PHE A 332 26.23 -12.53 -10.25
N ARG A 333 25.84 -12.60 -8.97
CA ARG A 333 24.67 -11.87 -8.48
C ARG A 333 24.85 -10.38 -8.80
N PRO A 334 23.85 -9.69 -9.36
CA PRO A 334 23.96 -8.27 -9.60
C PRO A 334 24.12 -7.55 -8.26
N PHE A 335 25.27 -6.93 -8.03
CA PHE A 335 25.51 -6.00 -6.94
C PHE A 335 25.77 -4.62 -7.55
N GLN A 336 25.16 -3.58 -6.97
CA GLN A 336 25.31 -2.21 -7.43
C GLN A 336 26.44 -1.58 -6.63
N ILE A 337 27.56 -1.33 -7.31
CA ILE A 337 28.69 -0.55 -6.79
C ILE A 337 28.92 0.60 -7.77
N ASP A 338 28.90 1.81 -7.25
CA ASP A 338 29.14 3.04 -7.99
C ASP A 338 30.43 3.68 -7.44
N LYS A 339 31.36 4.00 -8.33
CA LYS A 339 32.57 4.76 -7.99
C LYS A 339 32.23 6.25 -8.01
N ILE A 340 32.48 6.93 -6.90
CA ILE A 340 32.23 8.36 -6.76
C ILE A 340 33.54 9.02 -6.35
N ASP A 341 33.99 9.97 -7.16
CA ASP A 341 35.16 10.80 -6.90
C ASP A 341 34.72 12.07 -6.12
N HIS A 342 35.67 12.72 -5.41
CA HIS A 342 35.43 13.93 -4.62
C HIS A 342 34.40 13.75 -3.49
N VAL A 343 34.69 12.81 -2.58
CA VAL A 343 33.88 12.52 -1.39
C VAL A 343 34.73 12.81 -0.15
N SER A 344 34.14 13.51 0.82
CA SER A 344 34.77 13.72 2.12
C SER A 344 34.22 12.73 3.14
N ILE A 345 35.12 12.04 3.83
CA ILE A 345 34.83 10.98 4.78
C ILE A 345 35.19 11.50 6.17
N LEU A 346 34.28 11.33 7.12
CA LEU A 346 34.47 11.70 8.53
C LEU A 346 34.36 10.48 9.41
N PHE A 347 35.36 10.28 10.26
CA PHE A 347 35.33 9.35 11.39
C PHE A 347 35.33 10.16 12.68
N ALA A 348 34.48 9.78 13.62
CA ALA A 348 34.42 10.38 14.94
C ALA A 348 34.34 9.30 16.01
N ASP A 349 35.22 9.36 17.00
CA ASP A 349 35.27 8.38 18.09
C ASP A 349 35.20 9.05 19.47
N ILE A 350 34.63 8.34 20.44
CA ILE A 350 34.40 8.85 21.79
C ILE A 350 35.61 8.59 22.67
N VAL A 351 36.29 9.66 23.05
CA VAL A 351 37.38 9.61 24.02
C VAL A 351 36.81 9.38 25.41
N GLY A 352 37.30 8.33 26.09
CA GLY A 352 36.85 7.96 27.43
C GLY A 352 35.70 6.95 27.47
N PHE A 353 35.27 6.42 26.32
CA PHE A 353 34.17 5.46 26.23
C PHE A 353 34.37 4.21 27.08
N THR A 354 35.58 3.61 27.09
CA THR A 354 35.87 2.42 27.91
C THR A 354 35.67 2.68 29.41
N LYS A 355 36.09 3.86 29.90
CA LYS A 355 35.88 4.26 31.30
C LYS A 355 34.39 4.44 31.60
N MET A 356 33.68 5.16 30.73
CA MET A 356 32.24 5.40 30.86
C MET A 356 31.42 4.09 30.84
N SER A 357 31.72 3.17 29.93
CA SER A 357 30.99 1.91 29.76
C SER A 357 31.22 0.89 30.87
N SER A 358 32.43 0.83 31.44
CA SER A 358 32.80 -0.13 32.50
C SER A 358 31.91 -0.09 33.75
N ASN A 359 31.34 1.08 34.08
CA ASN A 359 30.54 1.29 35.28
C ASN A 359 29.03 1.30 35.00
N LYS A 360 28.59 0.87 33.82
CA LYS A 360 27.18 0.95 33.39
C LYS A 360 26.59 -0.39 33.01
N THR A 361 25.28 -0.52 33.23
CA THR A 361 24.53 -1.64 32.67
C THR A 361 24.42 -1.49 31.15
N ALA A 362 24.40 -2.61 30.43
CA ALA A 362 24.29 -2.61 28.98
C ALA A 362 23.08 -1.80 28.47
N LYS A 363 21.94 -1.85 29.17
CA LYS A 363 20.75 -1.07 28.81
C LYS A 363 21.00 0.44 28.91
N HIS A 364 21.56 0.90 30.03
CA HIS A 364 21.82 2.33 30.23
C HIS A 364 22.89 2.86 29.27
N LEU A 365 23.89 2.05 28.95
CA LEU A 365 24.90 2.39 27.95
C LEU A 365 24.28 2.57 26.55
N VAL A 366 23.37 1.67 26.15
CA VAL A 366 22.65 1.77 24.88
C VAL A 366 21.74 2.99 24.86
N ASP A 367 21.07 3.33 25.97
CA ASP A 367 20.22 4.53 26.05
C ASP A 367 21.06 5.81 25.87
N LEU A 368 22.24 5.91 26.51
CA LEU A 368 23.18 7.03 26.34
C LEU A 368 23.73 7.14 24.91
N LEU A 369 24.18 6.02 24.33
CA LEU A 369 24.66 5.98 22.95
C LEU A 369 23.57 6.34 21.95
N SER A 370 22.34 5.87 22.18
CA SER A 370 21.21 6.16 21.31
C SER A 370 20.80 7.64 21.36
N ASP A 371 20.95 8.30 22.52
CA ASP A 371 20.74 9.74 22.62
C ASP A 371 21.84 10.51 21.86
N LEU A 372 23.11 10.20 22.14
CA LEU A 372 24.25 10.87 21.50
C LEU A 372 24.23 10.69 19.97
N PHE A 373 24.12 9.45 19.49
CA PHE A 373 24.01 9.18 18.05
C PHE A 373 22.73 9.74 17.44
N GLY A 374 21.64 9.84 18.21
CA GLY A 374 20.42 10.52 17.78
C GLY A 374 20.61 12.03 17.58
N ARG A 375 21.50 12.69 18.33
CA ARG A 375 21.91 14.09 18.09
C ARG A 375 22.75 14.20 16.82
N PHE A 376 23.71 13.29 16.63
CA PHE A 376 24.54 13.27 15.42
C PHE A 376 23.72 12.99 14.16
N ASP A 377 22.74 12.09 14.22
CA ASP A 377 21.86 11.80 13.08
C ASP A 377 21.09 13.04 12.61
N LYS A 378 20.66 13.91 13.56
CA LYS A 378 20.02 15.20 13.22
C LYS A 378 21.00 16.18 12.58
N LEU A 379 22.25 16.22 13.04
CA LEU A 379 23.30 17.07 12.46
C LEU A 379 23.65 16.61 11.04
N CYS A 380 23.77 15.29 10.81
CA CYS A 380 23.98 14.70 9.49
C CYS A 380 22.89 15.14 8.50
N GLU A 381 21.62 15.04 8.88
CA GLU A 381 20.49 15.45 8.04
C GLU A 381 20.50 16.96 7.77
N ALA A 382 20.84 17.78 8.76
CA ALA A 382 20.88 19.25 8.63
C ALA A 382 22.02 19.74 7.72
N LEU A 383 23.17 19.07 7.72
CA LEU A 383 24.37 19.44 6.96
C LEU A 383 24.49 18.71 5.62
N GLY A 384 23.55 17.82 5.30
CA GLY A 384 23.55 17.05 4.05
C GLY A 384 24.64 15.99 3.98
N CYS A 385 25.05 15.44 5.14
CA CYS A 385 25.97 14.32 5.24
C CYS A 385 25.19 13.00 5.33
N GLU A 386 25.70 11.95 4.69
CA GLU A 386 25.09 10.63 4.71
C GLU A 386 25.78 9.75 5.77
N LYS A 387 25.02 9.28 6.75
CA LYS A 387 25.50 8.32 7.75
C LYS A 387 25.69 6.95 7.08
N ILE A 388 26.87 6.36 7.23
CA ILE A 388 27.12 5.02 6.72
C ILE A 388 26.88 3.96 7.80
N SER A 389 27.53 4.12 8.96
CA SER A 389 27.35 3.18 10.07
C SER A 389 27.94 3.73 11.36
N THR A 390 27.64 3.02 12.44
CA THR A 390 28.40 3.09 13.68
C THR A 390 29.22 1.79 13.83
N LEU A 391 30.42 1.90 14.38
CA LEU A 391 31.33 0.79 14.67
C LEU A 391 31.67 0.87 16.16
N GLY A 392 30.82 0.27 17.00
CA GLY A 392 30.94 0.47 18.46
C GLY A 392 30.59 1.89 18.87
N ASP A 393 31.56 2.59 19.45
CA ASP A 393 31.58 4.00 19.84
C ASP A 393 31.95 4.96 18.70
N CYS A 394 32.51 4.44 17.61
CA CYS A 394 32.81 5.23 16.43
C CYS A 394 31.56 5.49 15.57
N TYR A 395 31.39 6.74 15.16
CA TYR A 395 30.41 7.21 14.20
C TYR A 395 31.12 7.66 12.93
N TYR A 396 30.72 7.15 11.76
CA TYR A 396 31.28 7.64 10.49
C TYR A 396 30.21 7.95 9.45
N CYS A 397 30.45 9.04 8.73
CA CYS A 397 29.59 9.56 7.70
C CYS A 397 30.42 10.07 6.52
N VAL A 398 29.74 10.30 5.40
CA VAL A 398 30.35 10.81 4.17
C VAL A 398 29.54 11.99 3.62
N SER A 399 30.21 12.91 2.95
CA SER A 399 29.59 13.99 2.19
C SER A 399 30.02 13.92 0.72
N GLY A 400 29.07 14.14 -0.20
CA GLY A 400 29.28 13.95 -1.64
C GLY A 400 28.97 12.54 -2.15
N CYS A 401 28.39 11.67 -1.31
CA CYS A 401 27.95 10.32 -1.66
C CYS A 401 26.63 10.00 -0.94
N PRO A 402 25.59 9.45 -1.61
CA PRO A 402 25.56 9.01 -3.01
C PRO A 402 25.35 10.12 -4.04
N GLU A 403 24.89 11.30 -3.61
CA GLU A 403 24.72 12.46 -4.49
C GLU A 403 25.95 13.37 -4.38
N ALA A 404 26.52 13.75 -5.53
CA ALA A 404 27.69 14.63 -5.56
C ALA A 404 27.35 16.02 -5.01
N ASN A 405 28.18 16.51 -4.08
CA ASN A 405 28.07 17.83 -3.48
C ASN A 405 29.36 18.59 -3.78
N LYS A 406 29.28 19.88 -4.13
CA LYS A 406 30.47 20.71 -4.39
C LYS A 406 31.16 21.13 -3.10
N ASP A 407 30.38 21.39 -2.06
CA ASP A 407 30.88 21.85 -0.75
C ASP A 407 31.10 20.65 0.20
N HIS A 408 31.39 19.46 -0.35
CA HIS A 408 31.46 18.22 0.41
C HIS A 408 32.44 18.31 1.59
N ALA A 409 33.60 18.94 1.40
CA ALA A 409 34.62 19.12 2.44
C ALA A 409 34.15 20.08 3.53
N LYS A 410 33.55 21.21 3.16
CA LYS A 410 33.02 22.22 4.10
C LYS A 410 31.90 21.61 4.96
N CYS A 411 30.93 20.91 4.34
CA CYS A 411 29.88 20.20 5.06
C CYS A 411 30.42 19.18 6.06
N CYS A 412 31.47 18.44 5.70
CA CYS A 412 32.06 17.41 6.55
C CYS A 412 32.84 18.01 7.73
N VAL A 413 33.61 19.07 7.50
CA VAL A 413 34.33 19.78 8.57
C VAL A 413 33.36 20.47 9.53
N GLU A 414 32.34 21.15 9.02
CA GLU A 414 31.29 21.74 9.85
C GLU A 414 30.57 20.66 10.69
N MET A 415 30.28 19.49 10.10
CA MET A 415 29.73 18.35 10.84
C MET A 415 30.64 17.96 12.01
N GLY A 416 31.95 17.85 11.78
CA GLY A 416 32.92 17.54 12.84
C GLY A 416 32.92 18.57 13.98
N LEU A 417 32.90 19.86 13.64
CA LEU A 417 32.84 20.94 14.63
C LEU A 417 31.54 20.87 15.46
N ARG A 418 30.39 20.65 14.81
CA ARG A 418 29.09 20.48 15.49
C ARG A 418 29.02 19.23 16.35
N MET A 419 29.68 18.14 15.95
CA MET A 419 29.76 16.93 16.78
C MET A 419 30.55 17.20 18.06
N ILE A 420 31.63 17.99 18.00
CA ILE A 420 32.40 18.41 19.17
C ILE A 420 31.54 19.28 20.11
N GLU A 421 30.77 20.24 19.58
CA GLU A 421 29.82 21.02 20.38
C GLU A 421 28.77 20.12 21.04
N ALA A 422 28.17 19.20 20.27
CA ALA A 422 27.11 18.32 20.74
C ALA A 422 27.58 17.34 21.82
N ILE A 423 28.81 16.82 21.73
CA ILE A 423 29.34 15.95 22.80
C ILE A 423 29.67 16.73 24.06
N GLN A 424 30.11 17.99 23.95
CA GLN A 424 30.33 18.84 25.12
C GLN A 424 29.01 19.16 25.83
N GLU A 425 27.93 19.39 25.10
CA GLU A 425 26.59 19.54 25.67
C GLU A 425 26.11 18.24 26.34
N PHE A 426 26.28 17.11 25.65
CA PHE A 426 25.95 15.79 26.19
C PHE A 426 26.72 15.49 27.48
N ASP A 427 28.01 15.83 27.54
CA ASP A 427 28.83 15.63 28.74
C ASP A 427 28.39 16.54 29.89
N LYS A 428 28.02 17.80 29.61
CA LYS A 428 27.46 18.71 30.63
C LYS A 428 26.15 18.21 31.23
N GLU A 429 25.32 17.56 30.43
CA GLU A 429 24.03 17.02 30.86
C GLU A 429 24.15 15.71 31.63
N ASN A 430 25.04 14.81 31.20
CA ASN A 430 25.14 13.45 31.74
C ASN A 430 26.32 13.25 32.70
N ASN A 431 27.28 14.17 32.73
CA ASN A 431 28.48 14.18 33.57
C ASN A 431 29.30 12.88 33.45
N GLU A 432 29.66 12.51 32.22
CA GLU A 432 30.32 11.23 31.90
C GLU A 432 31.84 11.37 31.69
N GLN A 433 32.37 12.60 31.67
CA GLN A 433 33.76 12.94 31.36
C GLN A 433 34.21 12.43 29.99
N VAL A 434 33.38 12.65 28.97
CA VAL A 434 33.63 12.20 27.59
C VAL A 434 33.99 13.37 26.67
N ASN A 435 34.81 13.08 25.66
CA ASN A 435 35.17 14.01 24.59
C ASN A 435 35.18 13.26 23.25
N MET A 436 35.47 13.93 22.14
CA MET A 436 35.46 13.34 20.80
C MET A 436 36.73 13.66 20.03
N ARG A 437 37.26 12.67 19.30
CA ARG A 437 38.22 12.90 18.21
C ARG A 437 37.47 12.82 16.90
N VAL A 438 37.82 13.69 15.96
CA VAL A 438 37.23 13.70 14.62
C VAL A 438 38.34 13.76 13.59
N GLY A 439 38.30 12.87 12.60
CA GLY A 439 39.21 12.84 11.45
C GLY A 439 38.44 13.00 10.14
N VAL A 440 38.93 13.86 9.24
CA VAL A 440 38.31 14.11 7.94
C VAL A 440 39.32 14.01 6.80
N HIS A 441 39.01 13.18 5.82
CA HIS A 441 39.82 13.03 4.61
C HIS A 441 38.94 13.10 3.35
N THR A 442 39.48 13.70 2.29
CA THR A 442 38.81 13.85 1.00
C THR A 442 39.51 13.00 -0.04
N GLY A 443 38.74 12.15 -0.71
CA GLY A 443 39.24 11.21 -1.70
C GLY A 443 38.12 10.64 -2.57
N THR A 444 38.31 9.40 -2.99
CA THR A 444 37.43 8.65 -3.89
C THR A 444 36.88 7.43 -3.17
N VAL A 445 35.60 7.11 -3.36
CA VAL A 445 34.97 5.93 -2.74
C VAL A 445 34.25 5.04 -3.74
N LEU A 446 34.28 3.74 -3.47
CA LEU A 446 33.33 2.79 -4.04
C LEU A 446 32.18 2.67 -3.06
N CYS A 447 30.98 3.06 -3.46
CA CYS A 447 29.78 2.95 -2.64
C CYS A 447 28.84 1.90 -3.22
N GLY A 448 28.09 1.21 -2.37
CA GLY A 448 27.17 0.18 -2.87
C GLY A 448 26.46 -0.59 -1.78
N ILE A 449 25.60 -1.52 -2.22
CA ILE A 449 24.92 -2.44 -1.32
C ILE A 449 25.63 -3.79 -1.36
N VAL A 450 26.09 -4.25 -0.20
CA VAL A 450 26.71 -5.58 -0.04
C VAL A 450 25.85 -6.47 0.86
N GLY A 451 25.92 -7.78 0.60
CA GLY A 451 25.19 -8.81 1.35
C GLY A 451 24.02 -9.41 0.57
N SER A 452 23.46 -10.50 1.10
CA SER A 452 22.27 -11.17 0.52
C SER A 452 21.12 -11.39 1.51
N LYS A 453 21.38 -11.18 2.80
CA LYS A 453 20.40 -11.30 3.89
C LYS A 453 20.29 -10.04 4.72
N GLN A 454 21.41 -9.36 4.95
CA GLN A 454 21.49 -8.05 5.59
C GLN A 454 22.13 -7.11 4.56
N PHE A 455 21.29 -6.49 3.75
CA PHE A 455 21.72 -5.49 2.79
C PHE A 455 21.96 -4.19 3.56
N LYS A 456 23.18 -3.66 3.45
CA LYS A 456 23.58 -2.38 4.04
C LYS A 456 24.29 -1.57 2.96
N PHE A 457 23.97 -0.29 2.87
CA PHE A 457 24.76 0.65 2.07
C PHE A 457 26.08 0.92 2.81
N ASP A 458 27.20 0.71 2.13
CA ASP A 458 28.52 0.95 2.71
C ASP A 458 29.47 1.54 1.67
N VAL A 459 30.62 2.01 2.15
CA VAL A 459 31.68 2.63 1.33
C VAL A 459 33.01 1.92 1.53
N TRP A 460 33.78 1.79 0.46
CA TRP A 460 35.09 1.14 0.46
C TRP A 460 36.10 1.97 -0.34
N SER A 461 37.24 2.26 0.26
CA SER A 461 38.42 2.84 -0.40
C SER A 461 39.61 2.79 0.54
N ASN A 462 40.81 2.96 0.00
CA ASN A 462 42.01 3.27 0.80
C ASN A 462 41.86 4.64 1.50
N ASP A 463 41.11 5.57 0.88
CA ASP A 463 40.83 6.89 1.44
C ASP A 463 39.97 6.81 2.72
N VAL A 464 39.12 5.78 2.84
CA VAL A 464 38.36 5.49 4.07
C VAL A 464 39.30 5.07 5.19
N THR A 465 40.31 4.26 4.88
CA THR A 465 41.35 3.88 5.85
C THR A 465 42.16 5.08 6.30
N LEU A 466 42.51 5.99 5.39
CA LEU A 466 43.24 7.22 5.73
C LEU A 466 42.39 8.14 6.63
N ALA A 467 41.09 8.29 6.36
CA ALA A 467 40.18 9.04 7.23
C ALA A 467 40.13 8.45 8.66
N ASN A 468 40.11 7.12 8.78
CA ASN A 468 40.15 6.42 10.07
C ASN A 468 41.48 6.67 10.81
N ILE A 469 42.61 6.70 10.09
CA ILE A 469 43.91 7.06 10.67
C ILE A 469 43.90 8.52 11.17
N MET A 470 43.34 9.46 10.39
CA MET A 470 43.22 10.87 10.81
C MET A 470 42.42 11.04 12.10
N GLU A 471 41.38 10.23 12.33
CA GLU A 471 40.66 10.23 13.60
C GLU A 471 41.54 9.69 14.72
N ALA A 472 42.16 8.53 14.51
CA ALA A 472 42.95 7.84 15.54
C ALA A 472 44.15 8.69 16.02
N THR A 473 44.78 9.45 15.12
CA THR A 473 45.88 10.38 15.45
C THR A 473 45.40 11.78 15.85
N GLY A 474 44.08 12.03 15.80
CA GLY A 474 43.48 13.31 16.12
C GLY A 474 43.58 13.69 17.59
N LYS A 475 43.60 14.99 17.88
CA LYS A 475 43.53 15.50 19.26
C LYS A 475 42.07 15.60 19.74
N PRO A 476 41.75 15.20 20.98
CA PRO A 476 40.39 15.35 21.51
C PRO A 476 39.90 16.80 21.47
N GLY A 477 38.66 17.01 21.03
CA GLY A 477 38.03 18.33 20.92
C GLY A 477 38.44 19.13 19.68
N ARG A 478 39.12 18.50 18.70
CA ARG A 478 39.54 19.13 17.45
C ARG A 478 39.18 18.26 16.25
N VAL A 479 39.04 18.90 15.09
CA VAL A 479 38.88 18.21 13.81
C VAL A 479 40.24 18.11 13.13
N HIS A 480 40.71 16.88 12.95
CA HIS A 480 41.96 16.58 12.25
C HIS A 480 41.67 16.40 10.76
N ILE A 481 42.35 17.16 9.91
CA ILE A 481 42.11 17.14 8.48
C ILE A 481 43.37 16.77 7.71
N SER A 482 43.21 15.96 6.68
CA SER A 482 44.30 15.68 5.74
C SER A 482 44.60 16.88 4.84
N LYS A 483 45.80 16.93 4.25
CA LYS A 483 46.19 17.94 3.25
C LYS A 483 45.21 18.04 2.08
N THR A 484 44.72 16.90 1.57
CA THR A 484 43.76 16.89 0.48
C THR A 484 42.46 17.57 0.88
N SER A 485 41.94 17.34 2.09
CA SER A 485 40.75 18.04 2.59
C SER A 485 41.00 19.55 2.72
N TYR A 486 42.18 19.95 3.20
CA TYR A 486 42.52 21.36 3.39
C TYR A 486 42.48 22.16 2.08
N GLU A 487 42.90 21.56 0.96
CA GLU A 487 42.84 22.19 -0.36
C GLU A 487 41.41 22.56 -0.80
N TYR A 488 40.37 21.93 -0.25
CA TYR A 488 38.95 22.23 -0.55
C TYR A 488 38.29 23.19 0.46
N LEU A 489 39.02 23.70 1.47
CA LEU A 489 38.46 24.53 2.54
C LEU A 489 38.65 26.05 2.36
N GLU A 490 39.31 26.48 1.26
CA GLU A 490 39.38 27.89 0.81
C GLU A 490 39.75 28.93 1.90
N ASP A 491 40.56 28.54 2.89
CA ASP A 491 41.02 29.38 4.02
C ASP A 491 39.90 29.97 4.92
N GLU A 492 38.71 29.38 4.94
CA GLU A 492 37.59 29.85 5.78
C GLU A 492 37.73 29.45 7.27
N TYR A 493 38.68 28.58 7.61
CA TYR A 493 38.83 27.99 8.94
C TYR A 493 40.21 28.26 9.53
N GLU A 494 40.27 28.42 10.85
CA GLU A 494 41.53 28.52 11.59
C GLU A 494 42.22 27.14 11.65
N VAL A 495 43.35 26.99 10.97
CA VAL A 495 44.13 25.75 10.91
C VAL A 495 45.50 25.91 11.60
N GLU A 496 45.92 24.88 12.33
CA GLU A 496 47.23 24.75 12.99
C GLU A 496 47.92 23.47 12.49
N GLU A 497 49.25 23.41 12.37
CA GLU A 497 49.92 22.15 11.98
C GLU A 497 49.60 21.01 12.96
N GLY A 498 49.16 19.88 12.41
CA GLY A 498 48.95 18.61 13.11
C GLY A 498 50.26 17.83 13.24
N GLU A 499 50.30 16.87 14.17
CA GLU A 499 51.47 15.99 14.32
C GLU A 499 51.58 15.04 13.12
N ASP A 500 52.81 14.80 12.66
CA ASP A 500 53.08 13.88 11.56
C ASP A 500 52.57 12.48 11.94
N CYS A 501 51.73 11.93 11.07
CA CYS A 501 51.26 10.56 11.21
C CYS A 501 52.29 9.68 10.50
N GLU A 502 53.12 8.94 11.25
CA GLU A 502 53.97 7.92 10.65
C GLU A 502 53.10 6.84 10.00
N GLY A 503 53.11 6.78 8.67
CA GLY A 503 52.34 5.82 7.87
C GLY A 503 52.77 5.79 6.42
#